data_AF-A0A662KET5-F1
#
_entry.id   AF-A0A662KET5-F1
#
_cell.length_a   1.000
_cell.length_b   1.000
_cell.length_c   1.000
_cell.angle_alpha   90.00
_cell.angle_beta   90.00
_cell.angle_gamma   90.00
#
_symmetry.space_group_name_H-M   'P 1'
#
loop_
_entity.id
_entity.type
_entity.pdbx_description
1 polymer ?
#
loop_
_entity_poly.entity_id
_entity_poly.type
_entity_poly.pdbx_seq_one_letter_code
_entity_poly.pdbx_strand_id
1 'polypeptide(L)'
;EKERAKLAVYVLQKLFHRPIFLEEVRRCGIDIGSIPAKKVVGEERMLARKVLSSALINIPHNNPAYVIEEDEELEKKGLEVMERVIISIFKAWKLVLKGKQAKLEG
;
A
#
# COMPACT_ATOMS: atom_id res chain seq x y z
N GLU A 1 -1.73 -14.60 0.88
CA GLU A 1 -2.40 -13.50 0.16
C GLU A 1 -3.00 -12.42 1.06
N LYS A 2 -3.75 -12.79 2.11
CA LYS A 2 -4.35 -11.83 3.07
C LYS A 2 -3.37 -10.81 3.65
N GLU A 3 -2.19 -11.25 4.07
CA GLU A 3 -1.15 -10.36 4.61
C GLU A 3 -0.55 -9.43 3.55
N ARG A 4 -0.35 -9.91 2.31
CA ARG A 4 0.08 -9.08 1.18
C ARG A 4 -0.95 -8.01 0.85
N ALA A 5 -2.24 -8.38 0.87
CA ALA A 5 -3.34 -7.45 0.66
C ALA A 5 -3.40 -6.39 1.78
N LYS A 6 -3.18 -6.81 3.04
CA LYS A 6 -3.08 -5.90 4.18
C LYS A 6 -1.92 -4.91 3.98
N LEU A 7 -0.74 -5.41 3.64
CA LEU A 7 0.44 -4.56 3.40
C LEU A 7 0.21 -3.59 2.21
N ALA A 8 -0.39 -4.06 1.12
CA ALA A 8 -0.70 -3.21 -0.03
C ALA A 8 -1.65 -2.06 0.34
N VAL A 9 -2.74 -2.36 1.07
CA VAL A 9 -3.65 -1.31 1.57
C VAL A 9 -2.89 -0.34 2.48
N TYR A 10 -2.04 -0.83 3.39
CA TYR A 10 -1.28 0.02 4.31
C TYR A 10 -0.37 0.99 3.55
N VAL A 11 0.41 0.49 2.57
CA VAL A 11 1.29 1.32 1.76
C VAL A 11 0.51 2.34 0.93
N LEU A 12 -0.57 1.92 0.26
CA LEU A 12 -1.42 2.82 -0.53
C LEU A 12 -2.09 3.88 0.37
N GLN A 13 -2.54 3.51 1.57
CA GLN A 13 -3.10 4.44 2.56
C GLN A 13 -2.08 5.50 2.99
N LYS A 14 -0.81 5.12 3.20
CA LYS A 14 0.26 6.07 3.54
C LYS A 14 0.62 7.00 2.39
N LEU A 15 0.51 6.54 1.14
CA LEU A 15 0.78 7.36 -0.04
C LEU A 15 -0.35 8.36 -0.35
N PHE A 16 -1.61 7.95 -0.19
CA PHE A 16 -2.77 8.74 -0.63
C PHE A 16 -3.57 9.37 0.52
N HIS A 17 -3.26 9.04 1.78
CA HIS A 17 -3.93 9.54 2.98
C HIS A 17 -5.47 9.40 2.94
N ARG A 18 -5.96 8.29 2.38
CA ARG A 18 -7.41 8.01 2.24
C ARG A 18 -7.71 6.52 2.35
N PRO A 19 -8.98 6.12 2.55
CA PRO A 19 -9.40 4.74 2.39
C PRO A 19 -9.08 4.19 1.00
N ILE A 20 -8.67 2.92 0.96
CA ILE A 20 -8.22 2.23 -0.26
C ILE A 20 -9.26 1.22 -0.69
N PHE A 21 -9.65 1.26 -1.96
CA PHE A 21 -10.63 0.35 -2.54
C PHE A 21 -10.02 -1.02 -2.86
N LEU A 22 -10.83 -2.07 -2.78
CA LEU A 22 -10.41 -3.43 -3.18
C LEU A 22 -9.90 -3.47 -4.63
N GLU A 23 -10.50 -2.66 -5.50
CA GLU A 23 -10.07 -2.56 -6.89
C GLU A 23 -8.61 -2.09 -7.04
N GLU A 24 -8.15 -1.20 -6.16
CA GLU A 24 -6.77 -0.72 -6.18
C GLU A 24 -5.80 -1.85 -5.80
N VAL A 25 -6.18 -2.67 -4.83
CA VAL A 25 -5.41 -3.84 -4.41
C VAL A 25 -5.35 -4.90 -5.52
N ARG A 26 -6.47 -5.10 -6.24
CA ARG A 26 -6.50 -5.98 -7.42
C ARG A 26 -5.58 -5.49 -8.53
N ARG A 27 -5.50 -4.18 -8.75
CA ARG A 27 -4.56 -3.58 -9.73
C ARG A 27 -3.09 -3.79 -9.34
N CYS A 28 -2.78 -4.03 -8.07
CA CYS A 28 -1.46 -4.46 -7.63
C CYS A 28 -1.18 -5.96 -7.92
N GLY A 29 -2.08 -6.66 -8.60
CA GLY A 29 -1.95 -8.10 -8.89
C GLY A 29 -2.31 -9.01 -7.71
N ILE A 30 -2.98 -8.48 -6.68
CA ILE A 30 -3.44 -9.25 -5.52
C ILE A 30 -4.93 -9.50 -5.66
N ASP A 31 -5.29 -10.65 -6.23
CA ASP A 31 -6.69 -11.04 -6.34
C ASP A 31 -7.18 -11.65 -5.03
N ILE A 32 -8.02 -10.91 -4.30
CA ILE A 32 -8.60 -11.35 -3.03
C ILE A 32 -10.05 -10.88 -2.92
N GLY A 33 -10.91 -11.71 -2.33
CA GLY A 33 -12.32 -11.38 -2.11
C GLY A 33 -12.54 -10.42 -0.94
N SER A 34 -11.65 -10.40 0.05
CA SER A 34 -11.77 -9.54 1.23
C SER A 34 -10.42 -9.33 1.91
N ILE A 35 -10.18 -8.10 2.37
CA ILE A 35 -8.97 -7.75 3.14
C ILE A 35 -9.31 -7.81 4.65
N PRO A 36 -8.42 -8.37 5.50
CA PRO A 36 -8.57 -8.35 6.95
C PRO A 36 -8.23 -6.95 7.50
N ALA A 37 -9.10 -5.98 7.21
CA ALA A 37 -8.97 -4.58 7.58
C ALA A 37 -10.33 -3.97 7.89
N LYS A 38 -10.33 -2.80 8.54
CA LYS A 38 -11.56 -2.08 8.87
C LYS A 38 -12.19 -1.55 7.58
N LYS A 39 -13.42 -1.96 7.29
CA LYS A 39 -14.18 -1.42 6.16
C LYS A 39 -14.65 -0.01 6.48
N VAL A 40 -14.44 0.90 5.54
CA VAL A 40 -14.93 2.28 5.63
C VAL A 40 -16.23 2.40 4.85
N VAL A 41 -17.22 3.04 5.47
CA VAL A 41 -18.55 3.29 4.91
C VAL A 41 -18.89 4.78 5.04
N GLY A 42 -19.93 5.23 4.33
CA GLY A 42 -20.42 6.61 4.43
C GLY A 42 -19.55 7.63 3.71
N GLU A 43 -19.36 8.79 4.34
CA GLU A 43 -18.81 10.01 3.72
C GLU A 43 -17.34 9.88 3.32
N GLU A 44 -16.48 9.32 4.19
CA GLU A 44 -15.05 9.11 3.90
C GLU A 44 -14.83 8.28 2.64
N ARG A 45 -15.65 7.24 2.46
CA ARG A 45 -15.63 6.40 1.25
C ARG A 45 -16.06 7.19 0.01
N MET A 46 -17.07 8.06 0.12
CA MET A 46 -17.52 8.88 -1.00
C MET A 46 -16.46 9.91 -1.40
N LEU A 47 -15.79 10.53 -0.44
CA LEU A 47 -14.67 11.45 -0.69
C LEU A 47 -13.51 10.74 -1.40
N ALA A 48 -13.11 9.56 -0.91
CA ALA A 48 -12.07 8.76 -1.56
C ALA A 48 -12.44 8.38 -3.01
N ARG A 49 -13.71 8.02 -3.26
CA ARG A 49 -14.20 7.72 -4.62
C ARG A 49 -14.17 8.94 -5.53
N LYS A 50 -14.50 10.13 -5.00
CA LYS A 50 -14.47 11.38 -5.76
C LYS A 50 -13.06 11.70 -6.27
N VAL A 51 -12.05 11.51 -5.42
CA VAL A 51 -10.62 11.65 -5.79
C VAL A 51 -10.26 10.70 -6.95
N LEU A 52 -10.65 9.43 -6.86
CA LEU A 52 -10.39 8.47 -7.94
C LEU A 52 -11.13 8.82 -9.23
N SER A 53 -12.37 9.31 -9.12
CA SER A 53 -13.15 9.75 -10.27
C SER A 53 -12.49 10.94 -10.98
N SER A 54 -11.92 11.90 -10.25
CA SER A 54 -11.14 12.99 -10.85
C SER A 54 -9.85 12.54 -11.53
N ALA A 55 -9.31 11.38 -11.15
CA ALA A 55 -8.15 10.76 -11.78
C ALA A 55 -8.53 9.81 -12.95
N LEU A 56 -9.77 9.88 -13.44
CA LEU A 56 -10.33 9.00 -14.49
C LEU A 56 -10.33 7.50 -14.09
N ILE A 57 -10.29 7.21 -12.79
CA ILE A 57 -10.38 5.85 -12.27
C ILE A 57 -11.82 5.60 -11.82
N ASN A 58 -12.56 4.83 -12.62
CA ASN A 58 -13.92 4.43 -12.27
C ASN A 58 -13.92 3.22 -11.32
N ILE A 59 -14.48 3.40 -10.12
CA ILE A 59 -14.60 2.35 -9.11
C ILE A 59 -16.06 1.90 -9.01
N PRO A 60 -16.35 0.58 -9.11
CA PRO A 60 -17.71 0.08 -8.97
C PRO A 60 -18.37 0.51 -7.65
N HIS A 61 -19.67 0.83 -7.71
CA HIS A 61 -20.43 1.32 -6.55
C HIS A 61 -20.45 0.36 -5.36
N ASN A 62 -20.29 -0.95 -5.58
CA ASN A 62 -20.28 -1.96 -4.54
C ASN A 62 -18.86 -2.34 -4.07
N ASN A 63 -17.83 -1.66 -4.58
CA ASN A 63 -16.45 -1.98 -4.23
C ASN A 63 -16.14 -1.51 -2.79
N PRO A 64 -15.70 -2.40 -1.89
CA PRO A 64 -15.43 -2.04 -0.50
C PRO A 64 -14.13 -1.23 -0.40
N ALA A 65 -14.12 -0.26 0.52
CA ALA A 65 -12.94 0.51 0.89
C ALA A 65 -12.47 0.11 2.29
N TYR A 66 -11.16 0.13 2.51
CA TYR A 66 -10.51 -0.33 3.73
C TYR A 66 -9.54 0.71 4.29
N VAL A 67 -9.43 0.71 5.61
CA VAL A 67 -8.39 1.40 6.37
C VAL A 67 -7.74 0.38 7.30
N ILE A 68 -6.42 0.50 7.44
CA ILE A 68 -5.62 -0.33 8.33
C ILE A 68 -5.10 0.54 9.45
N GLU A 69 -5.28 0.05 10.67
CA GLU A 69 -4.66 0.60 11.87
C GLU A 69 -3.15 0.36 11.83
N GLU A 70 -2.42 1.34 12.34
CA GLU A 70 -0.96 1.30 12.34
C GLU A 70 -0.46 0.22 13.29
N ASP A 71 0.59 -0.46 12.83
CA ASP A 71 1.24 -1.55 13.52
C ASP A 71 2.74 -1.48 13.18
N GLU A 72 3.59 -1.67 14.17
CA GLU A 72 5.04 -1.49 14.04
C GLU A 72 5.64 -2.42 12.99
N GLU A 73 5.14 -3.65 12.89
CA GLU A 73 5.58 -4.62 11.88
C GLU A 73 5.14 -4.20 10.48
N LEU A 74 3.90 -3.71 10.33
CA LEU A 74 3.41 -3.16 9.06
C LEU A 74 4.15 -1.90 8.64
N GLU A 75 4.51 -1.04 9.58
CA GLU A 75 5.29 0.17 9.29
C GLU A 75 6.65 -0.21 8.71
N LYS A 76 7.37 -1.12 9.38
CA LYS A 76 8.67 -1.61 8.92
C LYS A 76 8.58 -2.26 7.52
N LYS A 77 7.62 -3.18 7.32
CA LYS A 77 7.39 -3.84 6.02
C LYS A 77 6.96 -2.84 4.95
N GLY A 78 6.15 -1.84 5.32
CA GLY A 78 5.65 -0.80 4.43
C GLY A 78 6.78 0.11 3.94
N LEU A 79 7.68 0.52 4.83
CA LEU A 79 8.88 1.28 4.48
C LEU A 79 9.78 0.51 3.52
N GLU A 80 10.01 -0.78 3.78
CA GLU A 80 10.80 -1.63 2.88
C GLU A 80 10.18 -1.72 1.48
N VAL A 81 8.86 -1.83 1.37
CA VAL A 81 8.16 -1.80 0.07
C VAL A 81 8.34 -0.46 -0.62
N MET A 82 8.14 0.65 0.09
CA MET A 82 8.30 2.00 -0.48
C MET A 82 9.73 2.25 -0.94
N GLU A 83 10.72 1.86 -0.15
CA GLU A 83 12.14 1.95 -0.50
C GLU A 83 12.43 1.19 -1.79
N ARG A 84 11.98 -0.07 -1.90
CA ARG A 84 12.15 -0.89 -3.11
C ARG A 84 11.47 -0.27 -4.33
N VAL A 85 10.28 0.31 -4.18
CA VAL A 85 9.57 1.00 -5.27
C VAL A 85 10.37 2.21 -5.74
N ILE A 86 10.86 3.05 -4.82
CA ILE A 86 11.68 4.23 -5.14
C ILE A 86 12.97 3.80 -5.85
N ILE A 87 13.72 2.86 -5.28
CA ILE A 87 14.98 2.37 -5.87
C ILE A 87 14.72 1.84 -7.29
N SER A 88 13.64 1.07 -7.47
CA SER A 88 13.28 0.50 -8.77
C SER A 88 12.92 1.58 -9.80
N ILE A 89 12.07 2.54 -9.43
CA ILE A 89 11.63 3.61 -10.34
C ILE A 89 12.80 4.51 -10.74
N PHE A 90 13.63 4.91 -9.79
CA PHE A 90 14.77 5.81 -10.04
C PHE A 90 16.02 5.09 -10.53
N LYS A 91 15.98 3.75 -10.68
CA LYS A 91 17.14 2.89 -10.99
C LYS A 91 18.33 3.18 -10.05
N ALA A 92 18.05 3.57 -8.81
CA ALA A 92 19.00 4.07 -7.83
C ALA A 92 19.76 2.94 -7.11
N TRP A 93 19.73 1.71 -7.62
CA TRP A 93 20.39 0.53 -7.05
C TRP A 93 21.87 0.74 -6.72
N LYS A 94 22.56 1.62 -7.47
CA LYS A 94 23.97 1.98 -7.24
C LYS A 94 24.20 2.98 -6.10
N LEU A 95 23.16 3.68 -5.67
CA LEU A 95 23.18 4.67 -4.58
C LEU A 95 22.73 4.07 -3.25
N VAL A 96 22.15 2.87 -3.28
CA VAL A 96 21.84 2.11 -2.07
C VAL A 96 23.17 1.72 -1.43
N LEU A 97 23.46 2.33 -0.28
CA LEU A 97 24.60 1.95 0.54
C LEU A 97 24.41 0.48 0.95
N LYS A 98 25.15 -0.43 0.29
CA LYS A 98 25.32 -1.78 0.83
C LYS A 98 26.01 -1.59 2.18
N GLY A 99 25.26 -1.79 3.26
CA GLY A 99 25.82 -1.82 4.60
C GLY A 99 27.07 -2.69 4.57
N LYS A 100 28.21 -2.11 4.95
CA LYS A 100 29.46 -2.85 5.10
C LYS A 100 29.16 -4.03 6.02
N GLN A 101 29.15 -5.23 5.47
CA GLN A 101 29.35 -6.43 6.25
C GLN A 101 30.81 -6.34 6.71
N ALA A 102 31.03 -5.69 7.85
CA ALA A 102 32.32 -5.74 8.52
C ALA A 102 32.50 -7.20 8.94
N LYS A 103 33.27 -7.96 8.15
CA LYS A 103 33.90 -9.17 8.66
C LYS A 103 34.75 -8.71 9.85
N LEU A 104 34.31 -9.04 11.06
CA LEU A 104 35.19 -9.08 12.21
C LEU A 104 36.10 -10.29 11.99
N GLU A 105 37.25 -10.05 11.37
CA GLU A 105 38.43 -10.90 11.54
C GLU A 105 39.21 -10.31 12.72
N GLY A 106 39.33 -11.10 13.80
CA GLY A 106 40.00 -10.73 15.04
C GLY A 106 39.64 -11.70 16.15
#